data_AF-A0A955YJ49-F1
#
_entry.id   AF-A0A955YJ49-F1
#
_cell.length_a   1.000
_cell.length_b   1.000
_cell.length_c   1.000
_cell.angle_alpha   90.00
_cell.angle_beta   90.00
_cell.angle_gamma   90.00
#
_symmetry.space_group_name_H-M   'P 1'
#
loop_
_entity.id
_entity.type
_entity.pdbx_description
1 polymer ?
#
loop_
_entity_poly.entity_id
_entity_poly.type
_entity_poly.pdbx_seq_one_letter_code
_entity_poly.pdbx_strand_id
1 'polypeptide(L)'
;MSTHKRRGTTTQRGFSDTEPDVRTTQPMRTAPAIGRGEAEGVEAHGVELELVQESGPPQLLQGHWRAVEVWTANTIYAFDAGLVCRTVLDRGTYQSNDHHEMRGATLLGGQERGPGGRILTVSHPLPRVGAHAVLSKQVGNRASISETSPVVRVIYRMRVVAVSRPDAKVDWSDVSGRWPES
;
A
#
# COMPACT_ATOMS: atom_id res chain seq x y z
N MET A 1 52.20 25.39 47.22
CA MET A 1 50.86 24.78 47.32
C MET A 1 50.20 24.83 45.94
N SER A 2 49.82 23.67 45.41
CA SER A 2 49.08 23.51 44.16
C SER A 2 47.59 23.76 44.41
N THR A 3 46.87 24.36 43.46
CA THR A 3 45.49 23.94 43.08
C THR A 3 44.97 24.72 41.86
N HIS A 4 44.40 23.95 40.92
CA HIS A 4 43.71 24.36 39.70
C HIS A 4 42.41 25.13 39.93
N LYS A 5 42.01 26.01 38.97
CA LYS A 5 40.81 25.76 38.13
C LYS A 5 40.64 26.75 36.96
N ARG A 6 40.80 26.19 35.76
CA ARG A 6 40.05 26.35 34.50
C ARG A 6 39.35 27.71 34.23
N ARG A 7 39.97 28.49 33.34
CA ARG A 7 39.31 29.48 32.48
C ARG A 7 38.40 28.77 31.47
N GLY A 8 37.21 29.32 31.26
CA GLY A 8 36.34 28.96 30.16
C GLY A 8 36.98 29.36 28.83
N THR A 9 36.81 28.49 27.83
CA THR A 9 37.21 28.78 26.46
C THR A 9 36.07 28.40 25.54
N THR A 10 35.32 29.42 25.13
CA THR A 10 34.51 29.40 23.92
C THR A 10 35.45 29.15 22.74
N THR A 11 35.27 28.03 22.05
CA THR A 11 35.87 27.83 20.72
C THR A 11 34.75 27.64 19.72
N GLN A 12 34.43 28.74 19.05
CA GLN A 12 34.06 28.74 17.65
C GLN A 12 35.13 27.91 16.89
N ARG A 13 34.71 26.78 16.31
CA ARG A 13 35.33 26.17 15.14
C ARG A 13 34.14 25.85 14.25
N GLY A 14 33.92 26.57 13.15
CA GLY A 14 34.84 26.57 12.03
C GLY A 14 34.67 25.24 11.30
N PHE A 15 33.51 25.04 10.67
CA PHE A 15 33.30 23.96 9.70
C PHE A 15 34.00 24.38 8.39
N SER A 16 35.32 24.27 8.39
CA SER A 16 36.14 24.31 7.18
C SER A 16 37.22 23.26 7.38
N ASP A 17 37.38 22.43 6.36
CA ASP A 17 38.26 21.25 6.27
C ASP A 17 37.64 19.95 6.80
N THR A 18 36.63 19.48 6.07
CA THR A 18 36.52 18.05 5.79
C THR A 18 36.60 17.93 4.27
N GLU A 19 37.56 17.14 3.80
CA GLU A 19 37.70 16.74 2.39
C GLU A 19 36.33 16.43 1.79
N PRO A 20 36.12 16.65 0.48
CA PRO A 20 34.92 16.16 -0.18
C PRO A 20 34.92 14.65 -0.05
N ASP A 21 34.19 14.14 0.95
CA ASP A 21 33.79 12.75 1.01
C ASP A 21 33.14 12.48 -0.33
N VAL A 22 33.81 11.65 -1.12
CA VAL A 22 33.36 11.23 -2.43
C VAL A 22 32.09 10.48 -2.15
N ARG A 23 30.98 11.24 -2.14
CA ARG A 23 29.63 10.71 -2.23
C ARG A 23 29.73 9.72 -3.34
N THR A 24 29.68 8.46 -2.94
CA THR A 24 29.51 7.36 -3.84
C THR A 24 28.19 7.66 -4.52
N THR A 25 28.23 8.39 -5.63
CA THR A 25 27.24 8.31 -6.68
C THR A 25 27.39 6.89 -7.19
N GLN A 26 26.81 5.95 -6.44
CA GLN A 26 26.39 4.70 -7.04
C GLN A 26 25.50 5.16 -8.20
N PRO A 27 25.91 4.95 -9.46
CA PRO A 27 24.97 5.16 -10.55
C PRO A 27 23.77 4.30 -10.20
N MET A 28 22.58 4.87 -10.30
CA MET A 28 21.32 4.17 -10.16
C MET A 28 21.38 3.00 -11.15
N ARG A 29 21.81 1.83 -10.66
CA ARG A 29 22.04 0.64 -11.48
C ARG A 29 20.67 0.27 -11.99
N THR A 30 20.45 0.56 -13.28
CA THR A 30 19.34 0.09 -14.11
C THR A 30 17.98 0.15 -13.42
N ALA A 31 17.15 1.13 -13.79
CA ALA A 31 15.71 1.01 -13.54
C ALA A 31 15.26 -0.40 -13.96
N PRO A 32 14.47 -1.11 -13.13
CA PRO A 32 14.05 -2.46 -13.46
C PRO A 32 13.42 -2.41 -14.85
N ALA A 33 13.93 -3.23 -15.77
CA ALA A 33 13.32 -3.34 -17.08
C ALA A 33 11.84 -3.67 -16.85
N ILE A 34 10.94 -2.97 -17.54
CA ILE A 34 9.52 -3.33 -17.64
C ILE A 34 9.45 -4.59 -18.54
N GLY A 35 10.15 -5.64 -18.12
CA GLY A 35 10.12 -6.95 -18.72
C GLY A 35 9.17 -7.81 -17.90
N ARG A 36 8.43 -8.67 -18.58
CA ARG A 36 7.68 -9.73 -17.92
C ARG A 36 8.72 -10.71 -17.36
N GLY A 37 9.10 -10.53 -16.09
CA GLY A 37 9.97 -11.48 -15.38
C GLY A 37 9.32 -12.88 -15.35
N GLU A 38 10.06 -13.88 -14.89
CA GLU A 38 9.48 -15.17 -14.49
C GLU A 38 8.37 -14.89 -13.47
N ALA A 39 7.12 -14.92 -13.93
CA ALA A 39 5.98 -14.52 -13.14
C ALA A 39 5.42 -15.75 -12.44
N GLU A 40 5.69 -15.89 -11.15
CA GLU A 40 4.89 -16.76 -10.29
C GLU A 40 3.49 -16.16 -10.14
N GLY A 41 2.46 -17.03 -10.19
CA GLY A 41 1.09 -16.59 -9.96
C GLY A 41 0.91 -16.06 -8.54
N VAL A 42 0.16 -14.97 -8.39
CA VAL A 42 -0.10 -14.34 -7.07
C VAL A 42 -0.80 -15.28 -6.08
N GLU A 43 -1.48 -16.31 -6.59
CA GLU A 43 -2.10 -17.40 -5.82
C GLU A 43 -1.07 -18.17 -4.98
N ALA A 44 0.17 -18.34 -5.46
CA ALA A 44 1.26 -18.97 -4.70
C ALA A 44 1.64 -18.19 -3.44
N HIS A 45 1.19 -16.94 -3.33
CA HIS A 45 1.38 -16.08 -2.17
C HIS A 45 0.10 -15.83 -1.38
N GLY A 46 -0.97 -16.60 -1.67
CA GLY A 46 -2.27 -16.53 -1.01
C GLY A 46 -3.07 -15.27 -1.33
N VAL A 47 -2.80 -14.67 -2.49
CA VAL A 47 -3.62 -13.61 -3.08
C VAL A 47 -4.56 -14.25 -4.09
N GLU A 48 -5.84 -14.22 -3.76
CA GLU A 48 -6.92 -14.79 -4.56
C GLU A 48 -7.59 -13.72 -5.42
N LEU A 49 -7.91 -14.05 -6.67
CA LEU A 49 -8.70 -13.18 -7.55
C LEU A 49 -10.17 -13.65 -7.59
N GLU A 50 -11.09 -12.80 -7.12
CA GLU A 50 -12.53 -13.03 -7.16
C GLU A 50 -13.19 -12.13 -8.23
N LEU A 51 -13.96 -12.74 -9.14
CA LEU A 51 -14.77 -12.02 -10.12
C LEU A 51 -16.19 -11.83 -9.58
N VAL A 52 -16.59 -10.58 -9.37
CA VAL A 52 -17.95 -10.22 -8.95
C VAL A 52 -18.70 -9.68 -10.16
N GLN A 53 -19.65 -10.47 -10.68
CA GLN A 53 -20.50 -10.09 -11.81
C GLN A 53 -21.83 -9.56 -11.33
N GLU A 54 -22.19 -8.37 -11.80
CA GLU A 54 -23.48 -7.73 -11.52
C GLU A 54 -24.07 -7.18 -12.82
N SER A 55 -25.39 -7.09 -12.88
CA SER A 55 -26.10 -6.41 -13.96
C SER A 55 -27.05 -5.39 -13.37
N GLY A 56 -27.09 -4.20 -13.96
CA GLY A 56 -27.96 -3.13 -13.51
C GLY A 56 -27.49 -1.76 -13.96
N PRO A 57 -28.06 -0.69 -13.37
CA PRO A 57 -27.80 0.66 -13.81
C PRO A 57 -26.35 1.10 -13.45
N PRO A 58 -25.76 2.07 -14.17
CA PRO A 58 -24.38 2.53 -13.93
C PRO A 58 -24.09 2.98 -12.49
N GLN A 59 -25.12 3.38 -11.74
CA GLN A 59 -25.07 3.75 -10.33
C GLN A 59 -24.58 2.59 -9.44
N LEU A 60 -24.63 1.33 -9.89
CA LEU A 60 -24.01 0.22 -9.17
C LEU A 60 -22.52 0.47 -8.94
N LEU A 61 -21.82 1.12 -9.88
CA LEU A 61 -20.41 1.49 -9.72
C LEU A 61 -20.19 2.61 -8.68
N GLN A 62 -21.24 3.29 -8.22
CA GLN A 62 -21.18 4.36 -7.23
C GLN A 62 -21.38 3.77 -5.83
N GLY A 63 -20.30 3.69 -5.03
CA GLY A 63 -20.35 3.19 -3.66
C GLY A 63 -18.97 2.78 -3.13
N HIS A 64 -18.89 2.45 -1.83
CA HIS A 64 -17.67 1.94 -1.21
C HIS A 64 -17.44 0.48 -1.62
N TRP A 65 -16.89 0.30 -2.82
CA TRP A 65 -16.47 -1.01 -3.32
C TRP A 65 -15.38 -1.61 -2.41
N ARG A 66 -15.52 -2.88 -2.03
CA ARG A 66 -14.50 -3.63 -1.28
C ARG A 66 -13.59 -4.36 -2.26
N ALA A 67 -12.72 -3.59 -2.91
CA ALA A 67 -11.80 -4.08 -3.93
C ALA A 67 -10.79 -5.07 -3.36
N VAL A 68 -10.36 -4.88 -2.11
CA VAL A 68 -9.38 -5.78 -1.48
C VAL A 68 -9.85 -6.13 -0.08
N GLU A 69 -9.68 -7.39 0.30
CA GLU A 69 -9.75 -7.83 1.68
C GLU A 69 -8.43 -8.44 2.11
N VAL A 70 -7.94 -7.99 3.26
CA VAL A 70 -6.81 -8.60 3.96
C VAL A 70 -7.35 -9.26 5.22
N TRP A 71 -7.24 -10.58 5.29
CA TRP A 71 -7.71 -11.37 6.40
C TRP A 71 -6.55 -11.70 7.32
N THR A 72 -6.77 -11.54 8.62
CA THR A 72 -5.87 -12.02 9.66
C THR A 72 -6.57 -13.09 10.50
N ALA A 73 -5.97 -13.47 11.64
CA ALA A 73 -6.56 -14.42 12.56
C ALA A 73 -8.00 -14.02 12.97
N ASN A 74 -8.19 -12.75 13.34
CA ASN A 74 -9.44 -12.29 13.95
C ASN A 74 -10.10 -11.11 13.21
N THR A 75 -9.44 -10.54 12.21
CA THR A 75 -9.88 -9.28 11.60
C THR A 75 -9.88 -9.36 10.08
N ILE A 76 -10.87 -8.75 9.44
CA ILE A 76 -10.89 -8.53 8.00
C ILE A 76 -10.80 -7.02 7.74
N TYR A 77 -9.74 -6.61 7.07
CA TYR A 77 -9.57 -5.23 6.63
C TYR A 77 -10.04 -5.12 5.18
N ALA A 78 -11.09 -4.34 4.94
CA ALA A 78 -11.67 -4.13 3.63
C ALA A 78 -11.25 -2.75 3.08
N PHE A 79 -10.68 -2.77 1.88
CA PHE A 79 -10.14 -1.60 1.20
C PHE A 79 -10.90 -1.30 -0.09
N ASP A 80 -10.93 -0.03 -0.46
CA ASP A 80 -11.38 0.39 -1.78
C ASP A 80 -10.28 0.23 -2.85
N ALA A 81 -10.59 0.61 -4.09
CA ALA A 81 -9.64 0.54 -5.20
C ALA A 81 -8.43 1.46 -5.03
N GLY A 82 -8.53 2.50 -4.18
CA GLY A 82 -7.41 3.36 -3.78
C GLY A 82 -6.61 2.79 -2.61
N LEU A 83 -6.88 1.54 -2.22
CA LEU A 83 -6.25 0.84 -1.10
C LEU A 83 -6.46 1.54 0.26
N VAL A 84 -7.53 2.33 0.39
CA VAL A 84 -7.91 2.97 1.66
C VAL A 84 -8.83 2.02 2.43
N CYS A 85 -8.48 1.72 3.68
CA CYS A 85 -9.27 0.87 4.56
C CYS A 85 -10.59 1.56 4.90
N ARG A 86 -11.70 1.09 4.33
CA ARG A 86 -13.04 1.66 4.55
C ARG A 86 -13.75 1.01 5.73
N THR A 87 -13.54 -0.29 5.88
CA THR A 87 -14.24 -1.11 6.86
C THR A 87 -13.28 -2.09 7.51
N VAL A 88 -13.41 -2.24 8.82
CA VAL A 88 -12.74 -3.28 9.59
C VAL A 88 -13.82 -4.16 10.20
N LEU A 89 -13.75 -5.46 9.95
CA LEU A 89 -14.73 -6.43 10.43
C LEU A 89 -14.05 -7.39 11.41
N ASP A 90 -14.77 -7.77 12.48
CA ASP A 90 -14.42 -8.96 13.23
C ASP A 90 -14.67 -10.21 12.37
N ARG A 91 -13.70 -11.12 12.30
CA ARG A 91 -13.77 -12.28 11.41
C ARG A 91 -14.79 -13.31 11.87
N GLY A 92 -15.02 -13.46 13.18
CA GLY A 92 -15.94 -14.45 13.73
C GLY A 92 -17.40 -14.05 13.55
N THR A 93 -17.70 -12.77 13.73
CA THR A 93 -19.05 -12.22 13.76
C THR A 93 -19.44 -11.43 12.52
N TYR A 94 -18.47 -11.06 11.67
CA TYR A 94 -18.63 -10.17 10.52
C TYR A 94 -19.19 -8.78 10.87
N GLN A 95 -19.17 -8.40 12.15
CA GLN A 95 -19.61 -7.08 12.58
C GLN A 95 -18.54 -6.03 12.30
N SER A 96 -18.96 -4.86 11.84
CA SER A 96 -18.07 -3.73 11.60
C SER A 96 -17.64 -3.07 12.91
N ASN A 97 -16.34 -2.81 13.02
CA ASN A 97 -15.79 -1.94 14.05
C ASN A 97 -15.58 -0.55 13.45
N ASP A 98 -16.58 0.31 13.65
CA ASP A 98 -16.57 1.66 13.08
C ASP A 98 -15.54 2.61 13.72
N HIS A 99 -15.03 2.28 14.90
CA HIS A 99 -14.06 3.10 15.62
C HIS A 99 -12.62 2.55 15.53
N HIS A 100 -12.39 1.54 14.69
CA HIS A 100 -11.07 0.94 14.54
C HIS A 100 -10.04 1.95 13.98
N GLU A 101 -8.85 2.01 14.59
CA GLU A 101 -7.81 3.01 14.27
C GLU A 101 -7.37 3.01 12.79
N MET A 102 -7.34 1.81 12.19
CA MET A 102 -6.96 1.56 10.80
C MET A 102 -7.94 2.08 9.76
N ARG A 103 -9.18 2.46 10.15
CA ARG A 103 -10.11 3.05 9.18
C ARG A 103 -9.55 4.36 8.63
N GLY A 104 -9.61 4.52 7.31
CA GLY A 104 -9.02 5.63 6.57
C GLY A 104 -7.50 5.52 6.35
N ALA A 105 -6.85 4.47 6.84
CA ALA A 105 -5.43 4.22 6.55
C ALA A 105 -5.27 3.60 5.16
N THR A 106 -4.19 3.94 4.47
CA THR A 106 -3.84 3.40 3.16
C THR A 106 -2.91 2.20 3.31
N LEU A 107 -3.26 1.09 2.65
CA LEU A 107 -2.41 -0.10 2.58
C LEU A 107 -1.18 0.18 1.70
N LEU A 108 0.00 -0.06 2.25
CA LEU A 108 1.27 0.08 1.55
C LEU A 108 1.78 -1.25 0.98
N GLY A 109 1.25 -2.37 1.48
CA GLY A 109 1.66 -3.71 1.10
C GLY A 109 1.85 -4.60 2.32
N GLY A 110 2.83 -5.50 2.27
CA GLY A 110 3.18 -6.36 3.39
C GLY A 110 4.68 -6.41 3.65
N GLN A 111 5.03 -6.77 4.88
CA GLN A 111 6.42 -7.00 5.26
C GLN A 111 6.58 -8.29 6.03
N GLU A 112 7.64 -9.01 5.71
CA GLU A 112 8.07 -10.21 6.41
C GLU A 112 9.27 -9.88 7.30
N ARG A 113 9.19 -10.24 8.58
CA ARG A 113 10.25 -10.02 9.55
C ARG A 113 10.93 -11.35 9.86
N GLY A 114 12.26 -11.32 9.85
CA GLY A 114 13.10 -12.44 10.27
C GLY A 114 13.35 -12.46 11.77
N PRO A 115 14.23 -13.38 12.23
CA PRO A 115 14.72 -13.40 13.59
C PRO A 115 15.28 -12.04 14.00
N GLY A 116 14.94 -11.58 15.22
CA GLY A 116 15.34 -10.26 15.72
C GLY A 116 14.55 -9.08 15.13
N GLY A 117 13.46 -9.32 14.41
CA GLY A 117 12.54 -8.28 13.96
C GLY A 117 13.00 -7.50 12.72
N ARG A 118 14.12 -7.89 12.09
CA ARG A 118 14.61 -7.29 10.85
C ARG A 118 13.65 -7.56 9.70
N ILE A 119 13.29 -6.53 8.94
CA ILE A 119 12.52 -6.68 7.70
C ILE A 119 13.39 -7.39 6.67
N LEU A 120 12.92 -8.55 6.19
CA LEU A 120 13.61 -9.36 5.18
C LEU A 120 13.04 -9.13 3.78
N THR A 121 11.73 -8.93 3.68
CA THR A 121 11.05 -8.79 2.39
C THR A 121 9.87 -7.85 2.53
N VAL A 122 9.63 -7.05 1.48
CA VAL A 122 8.47 -6.17 1.34
C VAL A 122 7.74 -6.55 0.06
N SER A 123 6.43 -6.72 0.15
CA SER A 123 5.55 -6.95 -1.00
C SER A 123 4.67 -5.72 -1.23
N HIS A 124 4.45 -5.35 -2.49
CA HIS A 124 3.62 -4.21 -2.90
C HIS A 124 2.87 -4.57 -4.21
N PRO A 125 1.60 -4.18 -4.38
CA PRO A 125 0.79 -3.38 -3.45
C PRO A 125 0.08 -4.18 -2.36
N LEU A 126 0.12 -5.51 -2.45
CA LEU A 126 -0.60 -6.40 -1.52
C LEU A 126 0.37 -7.12 -0.57
N PRO A 127 -0.06 -7.40 0.67
CA PRO A 127 0.67 -8.30 1.54
C PRO A 127 0.59 -9.74 1.00
N ARG A 128 1.61 -10.54 1.32
CA ARG A 128 1.55 -12.00 1.14
C ARG A 128 1.01 -12.66 2.40
N VAL A 129 0.47 -13.88 2.28
CA VAL A 129 0.18 -14.72 3.44
C VAL A 129 1.46 -14.94 4.26
N GLY A 130 1.32 -14.89 5.58
CA GLY A 130 2.42 -14.95 6.56
C GLY A 130 3.06 -13.60 6.88
N ALA A 131 2.95 -12.61 5.99
CA ALA A 131 3.48 -11.27 6.23
C ALA A 131 2.55 -10.42 7.10
N HIS A 132 3.05 -9.30 7.61
CA HIS A 132 2.26 -8.26 8.26
C HIS A 132 1.82 -7.22 7.23
N ALA A 133 0.54 -6.89 7.16
CA ALA A 133 0.08 -5.81 6.29
C ALA A 133 0.49 -4.47 6.92
N VAL A 134 1.04 -3.57 6.10
CA VAL A 134 1.53 -2.26 6.55
C VAL A 134 0.57 -1.19 6.06
N LEU A 135 0.06 -0.39 6.98
CA LEU A 135 -0.87 0.69 6.71
C LEU A 135 -0.26 2.03 7.13
N SER A 136 -0.61 3.08 6.40
CA SER A 136 -0.21 4.44 6.72
C SER A 136 -1.43 5.34 6.89
N LYS A 137 -1.37 6.25 7.86
CA LYS A 137 -2.43 7.25 8.10
C LYS A 137 -1.79 8.58 8.44
N GLN A 138 -2.28 9.65 7.83
CA GLN A 138 -1.87 11.00 8.23
C GLN A 138 -2.50 11.36 9.57
N VAL A 139 -1.68 11.73 10.54
CA VAL A 139 -2.07 12.20 11.87
C VAL A 139 -1.43 13.56 12.09
N GLY A 140 -2.21 14.63 11.90
CA GLY A 140 -1.68 15.99 11.80
C GLY A 140 -0.74 16.12 10.59
N ASN A 141 0.49 16.56 10.82
CA ASN A 141 1.51 16.74 9.77
C ASN A 141 2.46 15.53 9.63
N ARG A 142 2.15 14.38 10.25
CA ARG A 142 3.02 13.20 10.24
C ARG A 142 2.28 11.97 9.73
N ALA A 143 2.99 11.14 8.96
CA ALA A 143 2.53 9.80 8.63
C ALA A 143 2.76 8.87 9.83
N SER A 144 1.67 8.31 10.35
CA SER A 144 1.72 7.18 11.28
C SER A 144 1.72 5.88 10.48
N ILE A 145 2.57 4.93 10.87
CA ILE A 145 2.64 3.60 10.29
C ILE A 145 2.11 2.60 11.31
N SER A 146 1.31 1.66 10.85
CA SER A 146 0.74 0.61 11.68
C SER A 146 0.78 -0.73 10.95
N GLU A 147 0.81 -1.82 11.71
CA GLU A 147 0.96 -3.17 11.19
C GLU A 147 -0.17 -4.06 11.71
N THR A 148 -0.62 -4.99 10.88
CA THR A 148 -1.56 -6.02 11.30
C THR A 148 -0.85 -7.20 11.97
N SER A 149 -1.60 -8.10 12.62
CA SER A 149 -1.14 -9.47 12.83
C SER A 149 -0.90 -10.18 11.48
N PRO A 150 -0.23 -11.36 11.45
CA PRO A 150 0.03 -12.06 10.20
C PRO A 150 -1.21 -12.26 9.34
N VAL A 151 -1.04 -12.00 8.04
CA VAL A 151 -2.06 -12.18 7.02
C VAL A 151 -2.22 -13.66 6.73
N VAL A 152 -3.47 -14.11 6.67
CA VAL A 152 -3.82 -15.52 6.39
C VAL A 152 -4.48 -15.72 5.03
N ARG A 153 -5.02 -14.64 4.45
CA ARG A 153 -5.66 -14.65 3.14
C ARG A 153 -5.76 -13.23 2.59
N VAL A 154 -5.59 -13.06 1.29
CA VAL A 154 -5.85 -11.81 0.60
C VAL A 154 -6.80 -12.08 -0.55
N ILE A 155 -7.86 -11.28 -0.68
CA ILE A 155 -8.82 -11.38 -1.78
C ILE A 155 -8.79 -10.07 -2.54
N TYR A 156 -8.50 -10.12 -3.83
CA TYR A 156 -8.67 -9.01 -4.76
C TYR A 156 -9.93 -9.24 -5.59
N ARG A 157 -10.84 -8.25 -5.60
CA ARG A 157 -12.12 -8.35 -6.28
C ARG A 157 -12.15 -7.51 -7.53
N MET A 158 -12.31 -8.17 -8.67
CA MET A 158 -12.65 -7.52 -9.92
C MET A 158 -14.17 -7.47 -10.06
N ARG A 159 -14.74 -6.26 -10.11
CA ARG A 159 -16.17 -6.08 -10.36
C ARG A 159 -16.43 -5.85 -11.84
N VAL A 160 -17.38 -6.60 -12.40
CA VAL A 160 -17.87 -6.40 -13.77
C VAL A 160 -19.35 -6.06 -13.67
N VAL A 161 -19.71 -4.84 -14.05
CA VAL A 161 -21.10 -4.38 -14.13
C VAL A 161 -21.52 -4.37 -15.60
N ALA A 162 -22.39 -5.29 -15.98
CA ALA A 162 -23.01 -5.30 -17.30
C ALA A 162 -24.07 -4.18 -17.36
N VAL A 163 -23.73 -3.07 -18.00
CA VAL A 163 -24.62 -1.92 -18.20
C VAL A 163 -25.54 -2.20 -19.39
N SER A 164 -26.82 -2.44 -19.11
CA SER A 164 -27.83 -2.52 -20.16
C SER A 164 -28.23 -1.10 -20.57
N ARG A 165 -27.84 -0.66 -21.78
CA ARG A 165 -28.41 0.55 -22.40
C ARG A 165 -29.56 0.10 -23.31
N PRO A 166 -30.81 0.53 -23.08
CA PRO A 166 -31.93 0.05 -23.87
C PRO A 166 -31.81 0.25 -25.39
N ASP A 167 -31.06 1.25 -25.90
CA ASP A 167 -31.09 1.60 -27.34
C ASP A 167 -29.75 2.05 -27.96
N ALA A 168 -28.60 1.71 -27.37
CA ALA A 168 -27.30 2.16 -27.91
C ALA A 168 -26.72 1.16 -28.92
N LYS A 169 -27.01 1.35 -30.21
CA LYS A 169 -26.20 0.76 -31.29
C LYS A 169 -24.83 1.44 -31.26
N VAL A 170 -23.81 0.80 -30.69
CA VAL A 170 -22.44 1.33 -30.66
C VAL A 170 -21.88 1.27 -32.07
N ASP A 171 -21.67 2.43 -32.69
CA ASP A 171 -20.88 2.54 -33.91
C ASP A 171 -19.38 2.60 -33.52
N TRP A 172 -18.64 1.56 -33.88
CA TRP A 172 -17.22 1.43 -33.57
C TRP A 172 -16.34 2.40 -34.36
N SER A 173 -16.88 3.07 -35.39
CA SER A 173 -16.14 4.06 -36.18
C SER A 173 -15.83 5.36 -35.43
N ASP A 174 -16.56 5.64 -34.33
CA ASP A 174 -16.38 6.85 -33.50
C ASP A 174 -15.36 6.70 -32.35
N VAL A 175 -14.80 5.49 -32.12
CA VAL A 175 -13.97 5.19 -30.94
C VAL A 175 -12.47 5.45 -31.16
N SER A 176 -12.05 5.93 -32.35
CA SER A 176 -10.65 6.37 -32.54
C SER A 176 -10.45 7.79 -32.02
N GLY A 177 -10.18 7.91 -30.72
CA GLY A 177 -9.89 9.19 -30.08
C GLY A 177 -8.69 9.91 -30.69
N ARG A 178 -8.90 11.14 -31.19
CA ARG A 178 -7.83 12.13 -31.36
C ARG A 178 -7.60 12.79 -30.01
N TRP A 179 -6.35 12.80 -29.55
CA TRP A 179 -5.95 13.67 -28.44
C TRP A 179 -5.96 15.12 -28.94
N PRO A 180 -6.59 16.07 -28.22
CA PRO A 180 -6.44 17.48 -28.55
C PRO A 180 -4.98 17.87 -28.30
N GLU A 181 -4.31 18.35 -29.34
CA GLU A 181 -3.03 19.05 -29.19
C GLU A 181 -3.30 20.40 -28.52
N SER A 182 -2.54 20.68 -27.45
CA SER A 182 -2.53 21.96 -26.73
C SER A 182 -1.84 23.05 -27.52
#